data_AF-A0A9E5T1E1-F1
#
_entry.id   AF-A0A9E5T1E1-F1
#
_cell.length_a   1.000
_cell.length_b   1.000
_cell.length_c   1.000
_cell.angle_alpha   90.00
_cell.angle_beta   90.00
_cell.angle_gamma   90.00
#
_symmetry.space_group_name_H-M   'P 1'
#
loop_
_entity.id
_entity.type
_entity.pdbx_description
1 polymer ?
#
loop_
_entity_poly.entity_id
_entity_poly.type
_entity_poly.pdbx_seq_one_letter_code
_entity_poly.pdbx_strand_id
1 'polypeptide(L)'
;MIDEHDARRLRCRRLGHEVAFRYCRTQEGDTVCPLVLDCWWEVFDVAGFLREHLEPEAFGTLARRGFRPKVASLLDLIEQARRSAETAPDADAPDGPRTS
;
A
#
# COMPACT_ATOMS: atom_id res chain seq x y z
N MET A 1 -17.40 12.44 -15.23
CA MET A 1 -18.35 11.33 -15.47
C MET A 1 -17.66 10.04 -15.07
N ILE A 2 -18.38 9.00 -14.62
CA ILE A 2 -17.74 7.79 -14.05
C ILE A 2 -16.94 6.97 -15.08
N ASP A 3 -17.11 7.26 -16.37
CA ASP A 3 -16.45 6.62 -17.50
C ASP A 3 -15.23 7.41 -18.05
N GLU A 4 -14.92 8.58 -17.49
CA GLU A 4 -13.88 9.49 -17.99
C GLU A 4 -12.50 8.82 -18.14
N HIS A 5 -12.24 7.81 -17.30
CA HIS A 5 -10.96 7.12 -17.26
C HIS A 5 -11.02 5.71 -17.83
N ASP A 6 -12.18 5.26 -18.31
CA ASP A 6 -12.44 3.89 -18.75
C ASP A 6 -11.52 3.43 -19.89
N ALA A 7 -11.05 4.35 -20.74
CA ALA A 7 -10.17 4.06 -21.86
C ALA A 7 -8.70 3.86 -21.46
N ARG A 8 -8.29 4.26 -20.25
CA ARG A 8 -6.91 4.05 -19.79
C ARG A 8 -6.65 2.57 -19.60
N ARG A 9 -5.43 2.13 -19.87
CA ARG A 9 -5.03 0.72 -19.83
C ARG A 9 -3.79 0.53 -18.97
N LEU A 10 -3.74 -0.56 -18.23
CA LEU A 10 -2.55 -1.02 -17.52
C LEU A 10 -2.50 -2.55 -17.48
N ARG A 11 -1.32 -3.10 -17.21
CA ARG A 11 -1.16 -4.55 -17.03
C ARG A 11 -1.72 -5.00 -15.68
N CYS A 12 -2.79 -5.80 -15.73
CA CYS A 12 -3.46 -6.30 -14.54
C CYS A 12 -2.56 -7.26 -13.76
N ARG A 13 -2.32 -6.97 -12.48
CA ARG A 13 -1.53 -7.85 -11.59
C ARG A 13 -2.21 -9.20 -11.31
N ARG A 14 -3.54 -9.28 -11.42
CA ARG A 14 -4.32 -10.51 -11.20
C ARG A 14 -4.39 -11.41 -12.44
N LEU A 15 -4.59 -10.81 -13.61
CA LEU A 15 -4.84 -11.55 -14.85
C LEU A 15 -3.60 -11.69 -15.76
N GLY A 16 -2.52 -10.97 -15.44
CA GLY A 16 -1.26 -11.06 -16.16
C GLY A 16 -1.24 -10.39 -17.54
N HIS A 17 -2.32 -9.73 -17.97
CA HIS A 17 -2.43 -9.05 -19.26
C HIS A 17 -3.00 -7.63 -19.13
N GLU A 18 -2.97 -6.86 -20.22
CA GLU A 18 -3.44 -5.48 -20.23
C GLU A 18 -4.98 -5.39 -20.21
N VAL A 19 -5.51 -4.61 -19.27
CA VAL A 19 -6.94 -4.36 -19.11
C VAL A 19 -7.22 -2.86 -19.07
N ALA A 20 -8.43 -2.48 -19.45
CA ALA A 20 -8.91 -1.11 -19.36
C ALA A 20 -9.44 -0.79 -17.95
N PHE A 21 -9.42 0.47 -17.53
CA PHE A 21 -9.97 0.89 -16.22
C PHE A 21 -11.44 0.47 -16.07
N ARG A 22 -12.22 0.51 -17.15
CA ARG A 22 -13.60 -0.01 -17.19
C ARG A 22 -13.71 -1.40 -16.58
N TYR A 23 -12.79 -2.29 -16.93
CA TYR A 23 -12.78 -3.67 -16.42
C TYR A 23 -12.56 -3.72 -14.90
N CYS A 24 -11.73 -2.82 -14.38
CA CYS A 24 -11.52 -2.69 -12.94
C CYS A 24 -12.72 -2.06 -12.23
N ARG A 25 -13.45 -1.18 -12.89
CA ARG A 25 -14.64 -0.51 -12.36
C ARG A 25 -15.89 -1.41 -12.32
N THR A 26 -16.03 -2.33 -13.28
CA THR A 26 -17.25 -3.13 -13.48
C THR A 26 -16.97 -4.65 -13.39
N GLN A 27 -16.21 -5.11 -12.39
CA GLN A 27 -16.04 -6.56 -12.18
C GLN A 27 -17.40 -7.22 -11.91
N GLU A 28 -17.51 -8.54 -12.15
CA GLU A 28 -18.71 -9.38 -11.99
C GLU A 28 -19.76 -8.79 -11.03
N GLY A 29 -20.92 -8.41 -11.57
CA GLY A 29 -22.05 -7.90 -10.79
C GLY A 29 -21.91 -6.48 -10.23
N ASP A 30 -21.24 -5.57 -10.96
CA ASP A 30 -21.03 -4.15 -10.58
C ASP A 30 -20.09 -3.92 -9.40
N THR A 31 -19.22 -4.88 -9.12
CA THR A 31 -18.24 -4.73 -8.04
C THR A 31 -16.99 -4.04 -8.56
N VAL A 32 -16.47 -3.04 -7.84
CA VAL A 32 -15.18 -2.44 -8.18
C VAL A 32 -14.05 -3.38 -7.72
N CYS A 33 -13.03 -3.54 -8.55
CA CYS A 33 -11.86 -4.36 -8.25
C CYS A 33 -11.21 -3.90 -6.93
N PRO A 34 -10.91 -4.82 -5.98
CA PRO A 34 -10.36 -4.45 -4.67
C PRO A 34 -8.96 -3.83 -4.76
N LEU A 35 -8.21 -4.11 -5.82
CA LEU A 35 -6.86 -3.57 -6.05
C LEU A 35 -6.87 -2.31 -6.93
N VAL A 36 -8.05 -1.73 -7.21
CA VAL A 36 -8.15 -0.57 -8.12
C VAL A 36 -7.32 0.60 -7.63
N LEU A 37 -7.32 0.86 -6.32
CA LEU A 37 -6.53 1.94 -5.72
C LEU A 37 -5.03 1.68 -5.88
N ASP A 38 -4.59 0.44 -5.64
CA ASP A 38 -3.17 0.06 -5.71
C ASP A 38 -2.61 -0.03 -7.14
N CYS A 39 -3.46 -0.30 -8.13
CA CYS A 39 -3.04 -0.38 -9.53
C CYS A 39 -3.03 0.98 -10.22
N TRP A 40 -3.97 1.87 -9.88
CA TRP A 40 -4.22 3.09 -10.65
C TRP A 40 -3.69 4.38 -9.99
N TRP A 41 -3.23 4.34 -8.73
CA TRP A 41 -2.72 5.54 -8.04
C TRP A 41 -1.53 6.21 -8.75
N GLU A 42 -0.70 5.46 -9.47
CA GLU A 42 0.42 6.02 -10.25
C GLU A 42 -0.03 6.68 -11.56
N VAL A 43 -1.24 6.37 -12.03
CA VAL A 43 -1.76 6.81 -13.33
C VAL A 43 -2.59 8.08 -13.19
N PHE A 44 -3.42 8.17 -12.14
CA PHE A 44 -4.24 9.34 -11.84
C PHE A 44 -4.73 9.28 -10.38
N ASP A 45 -5.39 10.35 -9.90
CA ASP A 45 -6.05 10.36 -8.59
C ASP A 45 -7.30 9.47 -8.58
N VAL A 46 -7.09 8.15 -8.58
CA VAL A 46 -8.14 7.15 -8.53
C VAL A 46 -8.90 7.18 -7.20
N ALA A 47 -8.25 7.62 -6.12
CA ALA A 47 -8.88 7.71 -4.80
C ALA A 47 -9.90 8.85 -4.75
N GLY A 48 -9.53 10.04 -5.24
CA GLY A 48 -10.45 11.17 -5.40
C GLY A 48 -11.60 10.82 -6.34
N PHE A 49 -11.27 10.30 -7.53
CA PHE A 49 -12.25 9.91 -8.54
C PHE A 49 -13.30 8.93 -8.01
N LEU A 50 -12.89 7.85 -7.34
CA LEU A 50 -13.82 6.85 -6.81
C LEU A 50 -14.61 7.38 -5.61
N ARG A 51 -14.07 8.30 -4.82
CA ARG A 51 -14.79 8.92 -3.70
C ARG A 51 -15.94 9.81 -4.18
N GLU A 52 -15.78 10.46 -5.33
CA GLU A 52 -16.81 11.31 -5.93
C GLU A 52 -17.92 10.50 -6.62
N HIS A 53 -17.62 9.28 -7.06
CA HIS A 53 -18.53 8.49 -7.89
C HIS A 53 -19.08 7.21 -7.23
N LEU A 54 -18.54 6.78 -6.08
CA LEU A 54 -19.03 5.63 -5.33
C LEU A 54 -19.72 6.05 -4.04
N GLU A 55 -20.65 5.21 -3.59
CA GLU A 55 -21.22 5.32 -2.24
C GLU A 55 -20.11 5.28 -1.17
N PRO A 56 -20.19 6.12 -0.11
CA PRO A 56 -19.15 6.20 0.91
C PRO A 56 -18.81 4.86 1.58
N GLU A 57 -19.81 3.99 1.75
CA GLU A 57 -19.62 2.65 2.33
C GLU A 57 -18.82 1.73 1.40
N ALA A 58 -19.12 1.75 0.10
CA ALA A 58 -18.41 0.99 -0.91
C ALA A 58 -16.95 1.46 -1.01
N PHE A 59 -16.73 2.78 -1.04
CA PHE A 59 -15.39 3.36 -1.01
C PHE A 59 -14.63 2.99 0.27
N GLY A 60 -15.28 3.06 1.44
CA GLY A 60 -14.67 2.70 2.71
C GLY A 60 -14.23 1.23 2.76
N THR A 61 -14.96 0.33 2.10
CA THR A 61 -14.56 -1.08 1.95
C THR A 61 -13.33 -1.23 1.05
N LEU A 62 -13.27 -0.50 -0.07
CA LEU A 62 -12.11 -0.49 -0.96
C LEU A 62 -10.85 0.08 -0.27
N ALA A 63 -10.98 1.22 0.42
CA ALA A 63 -9.88 1.88 1.11
C ALA A 63 -9.27 1.00 2.22
N ARG A 64 -10.08 0.16 2.87
CA ARG A 64 -9.61 -0.82 3.86
C ARG A 64 -8.92 -2.04 3.25
N ARG A 65 -9.30 -2.42 2.03
CA ARG A 65 -8.72 -3.56 1.29
C ARG A 65 -7.47 -3.19 0.50
N GLY A 66 -7.28 -1.90 0.20
CA GLY A 66 -6.08 -1.38 -0.45
C GLY A 66 -4.84 -1.81 0.31
N PHE A 67 -3.90 -2.40 -0.42
CA PHE A 67 -2.65 -2.90 0.12
C PHE A 67 -1.85 -1.72 0.69
N ARG A 68 -1.84 -1.57 2.02
CA ARG A 68 -0.96 -0.63 2.71
C ARG A 68 0.47 -0.92 2.22
N PRO A 69 1.13 0.00 1.48
CA PRO A 69 2.38 -0.31 0.84
C PRO A 69 3.40 -0.71 1.91
N LYS A 70 4.28 -1.65 1.55
CA LYS A 70 5.34 -2.22 2.39
C LYS A 70 6.14 -1.18 3.19
N VAL A 71 6.10 0.08 2.80
CA VAL A 71 6.62 1.24 3.55
C VAL A 71 6.11 1.27 4.99
N ALA A 72 4.83 1.00 5.26
CA ALA A 72 4.33 0.96 6.63
C ALA A 72 5.03 -0.13 7.45
N SER A 73 5.16 -1.33 6.89
CA SER A 73 5.90 -2.44 7.51
C SER A 73 7.40 -2.13 7.62
N LEU A 74 7.99 -1.42 6.67
CA LEU A 74 9.40 -1.01 6.72
C LEU A 74 9.63 0.01 7.86
N LEU A 75 8.72 0.96 8.05
CA LEU A 75 8.78 1.93 9.15
C LEU A 75 8.65 1.24 10.50
N ASP A 76 7.72 0.29 10.64
CA ASP A 76 7.58 -0.51 11.87
C ASP A 76 8.87 -1.29 12.18
N LEU A 77 9.51 -1.88 11.17
CA LEU A 77 10.78 -2.59 11.32
C LEU A 77 11.94 -1.66 11.69
N ILE A 78 12.00 -0.47 11.10
CA ILE A 78 12.99 0.56 11.44
C ILE A 78 12.80 1.02 12.88
N GLU A 79 11.57 1.25 13.32
CA GLU A 79 11.26 1.65 14.69
C GLU A 79 11.63 0.56 15.70
N GLN A 80 11.33 -0.70 15.39
CA GLN A 80 11.69 -1.84 16.22
C GLN A 80 13.21 -1.98 16.37
N ALA A 81 13.98 -1.81 15.28
CA ALA A 81 15.43 -1.85 15.31
C ALA A 81 16.04 -0.71 16.16
N ARG A 82 15.46 0.50 16.10
CA ARG A 82 15.87 1.63 16.94
C ARG A 82 15.66 1.35 18.43
N ARG A 83 14.51 0.78 18.80
CA ARG A 83 14.20 0.39 20.20
C ARG A 83 15.16 -0.68 20.73
N SER A 84 15.52 -1.65 19.90
CA SER A 84 16.47 -2.70 20.27
C SER A 84 17.90 -2.17 20.46
N ALA A 85 18.32 -1.16 19.71
CA ALA A 85 19.63 -0.53 19.86
C ALA A 85 19.77 0.30 21.15
N GLU A 86 18.65 0.79 21.71
CA GLU A 86 18.64 1.68 22.89
C GLU A 86 18.59 0.91 24.23
N THR A 87 18.39 -0.41 24.22
CA THR A 87 18.30 -1.25 25.43
C THR A 87 19.55 -2.10 25.70
N ALA A 88 20.63 -1.97 24.92
CA ALA A 88 21.89 -2.64 25.25
C ALA A 88 22.58 -1.89 26.41
N PRO A 89 22.76 -2.50 27.60
CA PRO A 89 23.63 -1.91 28.61
C PRO A 89 25.08 -2.05 28.15
N ASP A 90 25.83 -0.96 28.24
CA ASP A 90 27.29 -0.89 28.04
C ASP A 90 27.99 -2.05 28.77
N ALA A 91 28.51 -3.00 27.99
CA ALA A 91 29.46 -3.99 28.44
C ALA A 91 30.78 -3.74 27.68
N ASP A 92 31.40 -2.59 27.92
CA ASP A 92 32.79 -2.34 27.55
C ASP A 92 33.49 -1.57 28.68
N ALA A 93 33.94 -2.32 29.70
CA ALA A 93 34.93 -1.83 30.65
C ALA A 93 36.27 -2.44 30.23
N PRO A 94 37.32 -1.64 29.94
CA PRO A 94 38.61 -2.18 29.54
C PRO A 94 39.31 -2.84 30.72
N ASP A 95 39.84 -4.03 30.46
CA ASP A 95 40.63 -4.87 31.36
C ASP A 95 41.85 -4.08 31.90
N GLY A 96 41.94 -3.96 33.23
CA GLY A 96 43.00 -3.21 33.92
C GLY A 96 44.37 -3.90 33.84
N PRO A 97 45.47 -3.18 34.08
CA PRO A 97 46.80 -3.70 33.77
C PRO A 97 47.22 -4.80 34.75
N ARG A 98 47.66 -5.92 34.18
CA ARG A 98 48.30 -7.05 34.87
C ARG A 98 49.69 -6.63 35.37
N THR A 99 49.85 -6.44 36.68
CA THR A 99 51.17 -6.32 37.33
C THR A 99 51.75 -7.69 37.66
N SER A 100 53.06 -7.80 37.41
CA SER A 100 53.90 -9.00 37.47
C SER A 100 54.50 -9.27 38.85
#